data_AF-A0A3Q4ML60-F1
#
_entry.id   AF-A0A3Q4ML60-F1
#
_cell.length_a   1.000
_cell.length_b   1.000
_cell.length_c   1.000
_cell.angle_alpha   90.00
_cell.angle_beta   90.00
_cell.angle_gamma   90.00
#
_symmetry.space_group_name_H-M   'P 1'
#
loop_
_entity.id
_entity.type
_entity.pdbx_description
1 polymer ?
#
loop_
_entity_poly.entity_id
_entity_poly.type
_entity_poly.pdbx_seq_one_letter_code
_entity_poly.pdbx_strand_id
1 'polypeptide(L)'
;YHFIKEEMSWDEARAYCRESYTDLAKVFDLTDMRRLQVSAQSQTQAWIGLYSEPGDNRRWHWSLPGEEYTENKTCWGAGEPNDLNYPENCVMTVDKWADFPCSDKFQFICYDTMKDNKMFHLIAEEKSWTQAQNYCRQHHTDLASGLDQIYSEEFKTLQNSKELWISLFRDSWRWSDGSNFSFRYWDMDSFNDGLNNRTCATTLLERSGRWS
;
A
#
# COMPACT_ATOMS: atom_id res chain seq x y z
N TYR A 1 6.52 10.69 -17.23
CA TYR A 1 5.81 11.66 -16.36
C TYR A 1 6.10 13.06 -16.84
N HIS A 2 5.09 13.92 -16.82
CA HIS A 2 5.19 15.34 -17.19
C HIS A 2 4.65 16.16 -16.02
N PHE A 3 5.46 17.07 -15.48
CA PHE A 3 4.99 17.99 -14.45
C PHE A 3 4.35 19.21 -15.10
N ILE A 4 3.12 19.51 -14.70
CA ILE A 4 2.31 20.63 -15.18
C ILE A 4 2.32 21.69 -14.06
N LYS A 5 2.71 22.93 -14.38
CA LYS A 5 2.95 23.99 -13.39
C LYS A 5 1.70 24.78 -13.03
N GLU A 6 0.68 24.67 -13.88
CA GLU A 6 -0.59 25.34 -13.77
C GLU A 6 -1.37 24.80 -12.56
N GLU A 7 -1.84 25.71 -11.70
CA GLU A 7 -2.66 25.34 -10.55
C GLU A 7 -4.09 25.00 -10.99
N MET A 8 -4.55 23.82 -10.60
CA MET A 8 -5.86 23.27 -10.97
C MET A 8 -6.43 22.45 -9.80
N SER A 9 -7.77 22.36 -9.72
CA SER A 9 -8.42 21.32 -8.91
C SER A 9 -8.10 19.92 -9.47
N TRP A 10 -8.31 18.87 -8.67
CA TRP A 10 -8.01 17.49 -9.12
C TRP A 10 -8.81 17.12 -10.39
N ASP A 11 -10.09 17.50 -10.44
CA ASP A 11 -10.95 17.23 -11.59
C ASP A 11 -10.51 17.98 -12.85
N GLU A 12 -10.13 19.26 -12.71
CA GLU A 12 -9.58 20.06 -13.82
C GLU A 12 -8.25 19.49 -14.30
N ALA A 13 -7.35 19.12 -13.38
CA ALA A 13 -6.07 18.52 -13.71
C ALA A 13 -6.24 17.18 -14.44
N ARG A 14 -7.20 16.35 -14.01
CA ARG A 14 -7.56 15.10 -14.69
C ARG A 14 -8.10 15.34 -16.09
N ALA A 15 -9.03 16.29 -16.24
CA ALA A 15 -9.60 16.63 -17.54
C ALA A 15 -8.51 17.10 -18.51
N TYR A 16 -7.65 18.03 -18.07
CA TYR A 16 -6.51 18.50 -18.84
C TYR A 16 -5.56 17.37 -19.26
N CYS A 17 -5.22 16.47 -18.34
CA CYS A 17 -4.34 15.34 -18.63
C CYS A 17 -4.96 14.34 -19.62
N ARG A 18 -6.28 14.15 -19.61
CA ARG A 18 -6.97 13.27 -20.58
C ARG A 18 -7.11 13.89 -21.96
N GLU A 19 -7.14 15.21 -22.04
CA GLU A 19 -7.18 15.93 -23.33
C GLU A 19 -5.80 15.98 -23.99
N SER A 20 -4.76 16.25 -23.21
CA SER A 20 -3.40 16.48 -23.72
C SER A 20 -2.47 15.26 -23.62
N TYR A 21 -2.80 14.27 -22.79
CA TYR A 21 -1.98 13.09 -22.49
C TYR A 21 -2.88 11.84 -22.32
N THR A 22 -2.53 10.93 -21.40
CA THR A 22 -3.32 9.73 -21.10
C THR A 22 -4.28 9.95 -19.92
N ASP A 23 -3.74 10.23 -18.73
CA ASP A 23 -4.47 10.54 -17.49
C ASP A 23 -3.46 11.13 -16.47
N LEU A 24 -3.90 11.42 -15.26
CA LEU A 24 -3.02 11.71 -14.13
C LEU A 24 -2.05 10.55 -13.85
N ALA A 25 -0.92 10.87 -13.21
CA ALA A 25 0.16 9.92 -12.98
C ALA A 25 -0.30 8.73 -12.11
N LYS A 26 -0.03 7.50 -12.59
CA LYS A 26 -0.09 6.27 -11.80
C LYS A 26 1.28 5.81 -11.36
N VAL A 27 1.33 5.08 -10.25
CA VAL A 27 2.59 4.59 -9.67
C VAL A 27 2.47 3.10 -9.43
N PHE A 28 3.28 2.31 -10.13
CA PHE A 28 3.32 0.87 -9.95
C PHE A 28 4.29 0.45 -8.83
N ASP A 29 5.44 1.12 -8.70
CA ASP A 29 6.51 0.75 -7.77
C ASP A 29 7.37 1.97 -7.34
N LEU A 30 8.46 1.71 -6.61
CA LEU A 30 9.43 2.73 -6.23
C LEU A 30 10.21 3.33 -7.41
N THR A 31 10.35 2.59 -8.52
CA THR A 31 11.01 3.11 -9.74
C THR A 31 10.16 4.22 -10.35
N ASP A 32 8.85 4.00 -10.44
CA ASP A 32 7.88 4.98 -10.87
C ASP A 32 7.83 6.19 -9.95
N MET A 33 7.86 5.98 -8.62
CA MET A 33 7.96 7.10 -7.67
C MET A 33 9.19 7.96 -7.91
N ARG A 34 10.37 7.35 -8.11
CA ARG A 34 11.62 8.09 -8.38
C ARG A 34 11.52 8.88 -9.69
N ARG A 35 10.94 8.29 -10.74
CA ARG A 35 10.71 8.98 -12.02
C ARG A 35 9.77 10.17 -11.87
N LEU A 36 8.72 10.04 -11.05
CA LEU A 36 7.79 11.12 -10.75
C LEU A 36 8.54 12.28 -10.08
N GLN A 37 9.33 12.00 -9.03
CA GLN A 37 10.12 13.01 -8.33
C GLN A 37 11.08 13.77 -9.25
N VAL A 38 11.80 13.05 -10.13
CA VAL A 38 12.70 13.67 -11.10
C VAL A 38 11.96 14.61 -12.05
N SER A 39 10.73 14.27 -12.44
CA SER A 39 9.93 15.10 -13.35
C SER A 39 9.47 16.43 -12.74
N ALA A 40 9.40 16.52 -11.40
CA ALA A 40 8.76 17.64 -10.71
C ALA A 40 9.64 18.87 -10.48
N GLN A 41 10.91 18.88 -10.94
CA GLN A 41 11.77 20.07 -11.05
C GLN A 41 11.71 21.03 -9.82
N SER A 42 11.84 20.50 -8.60
CA SER A 42 11.87 21.25 -7.33
C SER A 42 10.54 21.77 -6.78
N GLN A 43 9.39 21.27 -7.26
CA GLN A 43 8.08 21.57 -6.69
C GLN A 43 7.79 20.74 -5.42
N THR A 44 6.84 21.19 -4.60
CA THR A 44 6.56 20.60 -3.27
C THR A 44 5.46 19.54 -3.32
N GLN A 45 4.41 19.73 -4.12
CA GLN A 45 3.36 18.74 -4.31
C GLN A 45 2.84 18.67 -5.75
N ALA A 46 2.21 17.54 -6.09
CA ALA A 46 1.46 17.38 -7.34
C ALA A 46 0.25 16.47 -7.13
N TRP A 47 -0.83 16.68 -7.90
CA TRP A 47 -1.91 15.69 -7.99
C TRP A 47 -1.40 14.41 -8.64
N ILE A 48 -1.84 13.27 -8.10
CA ILE A 48 -1.66 11.96 -8.73
C ILE A 48 -3.02 11.36 -9.07
N GLY A 49 -3.04 10.32 -9.90
CA GLY A 49 -4.28 9.69 -10.35
C GLY A 49 -5.00 8.88 -9.27
N LEU A 50 -4.46 8.83 -8.05
CA LEU A 50 -5.06 8.06 -6.97
C LEU A 50 -6.21 8.87 -6.34
N TYR A 51 -7.39 8.26 -6.32
CA TYR A 51 -8.61 8.87 -5.80
C TYR A 51 -9.45 7.83 -5.07
N SER A 52 -10.35 8.25 -4.19
CA SER A 52 -11.29 7.37 -3.50
C SER A 52 -12.70 7.91 -3.69
N GLU A 53 -13.64 7.01 -3.98
CA GLU A 53 -15.06 7.34 -4.03
C GLU A 53 -15.70 6.98 -2.69
N PRO A 54 -16.53 7.87 -2.11
CA PRO A 54 -17.28 7.55 -0.90
C PRO A 54 -18.22 6.36 -1.13
N GLY A 55 -18.06 5.29 -0.34
CA GLY A 55 -18.86 4.07 -0.41
C GLY A 55 -18.09 2.83 0.04
N ASP A 56 -18.80 1.73 0.31
CA ASP A 56 -18.22 0.51 0.91
C ASP A 56 -17.55 -0.44 -0.11
N ASN A 57 -17.03 0.10 -1.22
CA ASN A 57 -16.38 -0.66 -2.29
C ASN A 57 -14.89 -0.92 -2.00
N ARG A 58 -14.54 -1.28 -0.76
CA ARG A 58 -13.17 -1.60 -0.34
C ARG A 58 -12.71 -2.92 -0.97
N ARG A 59 -11.48 -2.97 -1.48
CA ARG A 59 -10.93 -4.15 -2.17
C ARG A 59 -9.62 -4.57 -1.54
N TRP A 60 -9.42 -5.89 -1.47
CA TRP A 60 -8.20 -6.49 -0.95
C TRP A 60 -7.09 -6.45 -1.99
N HIS A 61 -5.89 -6.11 -1.52
CA HIS A 61 -4.68 -5.97 -2.32
C HIS A 61 -3.47 -6.47 -1.53
N TRP A 62 -2.57 -7.18 -2.21
CA TRP A 62 -1.23 -7.38 -1.69
C TRP A 62 -0.38 -6.16 -2.00
N SER A 63 0.31 -5.60 -1.02
CA SER A 63 1.08 -4.39 -1.23
C SER A 63 2.28 -4.52 -2.17
N LEU A 64 2.84 -5.72 -2.32
CA LEU A 64 3.92 -5.97 -3.26
C LEU A 64 3.41 -5.81 -4.70
N PRO A 65 4.03 -4.96 -5.53
CA PRO A 65 3.61 -4.79 -6.92
C PRO A 65 3.65 -6.09 -7.71
N GLY A 66 2.58 -6.37 -8.46
CA GLY A 66 2.44 -7.57 -9.29
C GLY A 66 1.84 -8.79 -8.57
N GLU A 67 1.69 -8.75 -7.25
CA GLU A 67 0.99 -9.79 -6.49
C GLU A 67 -0.52 -9.49 -6.45
N GLU A 68 -1.34 -10.42 -6.94
CA GLU A 68 -2.79 -10.22 -7.07
C GLU A 68 -3.57 -10.97 -5.98
N TYR A 69 -4.55 -10.29 -5.38
CA TYR A 69 -5.50 -10.94 -4.48
C TYR A 69 -6.59 -11.66 -5.28
N THR A 70 -6.86 -12.92 -4.96
CA THR A 70 -7.96 -13.69 -5.55
C THR A 70 -8.88 -14.21 -4.45
N GLU A 71 -10.18 -13.93 -4.52
CA GLU A 71 -11.16 -14.26 -3.47
C GLU A 71 -11.22 -15.76 -3.12
N ASN A 72 -10.96 -16.64 -4.08
CA ASN A 72 -10.98 -18.10 -3.87
C ASN A 72 -9.63 -18.67 -3.40
N LYS A 73 -8.60 -17.83 -3.23
CA LYS A 73 -7.28 -18.20 -2.75
C LYS A 73 -6.99 -17.46 -1.44
N THR A 74 -7.74 -17.83 -0.40
CA THR A 74 -7.68 -17.17 0.89
C THR A 74 -7.51 -18.16 2.03
N CYS A 75 -7.00 -17.66 3.15
CA CYS A 75 -6.82 -18.46 4.36
C CYS A 75 -7.42 -17.78 5.60
N TRP A 76 -8.57 -17.11 5.42
CA TRP A 76 -9.34 -16.48 6.49
C TRP A 76 -9.68 -17.46 7.62
N GLY A 77 -9.64 -16.94 8.84
CA GLY A 77 -10.15 -17.60 10.04
C GLY A 77 -11.67 -17.77 9.98
N ALA A 78 -12.21 -18.63 10.85
CA ALA A 78 -13.64 -18.78 10.95
C ALA A 78 -14.27 -17.48 11.46
N GLY A 79 -15.16 -16.89 10.65
CA GLY A 79 -15.80 -15.63 10.96
C GLY A 79 -15.09 -14.40 10.38
N GLU A 80 -13.94 -14.55 9.71
CA GLU A 80 -13.17 -13.44 9.12
C GLU A 80 -13.38 -13.31 7.59
N PRO A 81 -13.21 -12.11 7.00
CA PRO A 81 -13.04 -10.83 7.68
C PRO A 81 -14.36 -10.29 8.25
N ASN A 82 -14.33 -9.56 9.36
CA ASN A 82 -15.54 -9.22 10.14
C ASN A 82 -15.83 -7.74 10.39
N ASP A 83 -14.88 -6.81 10.16
CA ASP A 83 -15.07 -5.36 10.35
C ASP A 83 -15.78 -5.00 11.67
N LEU A 84 -15.28 -5.48 12.83
CA LEU A 84 -16.02 -5.41 14.10
C LEU A 84 -16.58 -4.01 14.45
N ASN A 85 -15.72 -3.09 14.90
CA ASN A 85 -16.13 -1.78 15.44
C ASN A 85 -15.62 -0.59 14.62
N TYR A 86 -14.55 -0.81 13.86
CA TYR A 86 -13.91 0.17 12.99
C TYR A 86 -13.45 -0.55 11.72
N PRO A 87 -13.17 0.16 10.61
CA PRO A 87 -12.63 -0.48 9.42
C PRO A 87 -11.35 -1.27 9.73
N GLU A 88 -11.42 -2.59 9.54
CA GLU A 88 -10.32 -3.52 9.75
C GLU A 88 -9.69 -3.79 8.39
N ASN A 89 -8.81 -2.88 7.99
CA ASN A 89 -8.27 -2.84 6.63
C ASN A 89 -6.92 -3.56 6.51
N CYS A 90 -6.35 -4.08 7.59
CA CYS A 90 -5.01 -4.68 7.60
C CYS A 90 -5.03 -6.11 8.13
N VAL A 91 -4.18 -6.99 7.59
CA VAL A 91 -4.25 -8.42 7.92
C VAL A 91 -3.04 -8.86 8.71
N MET A 92 -3.31 -9.46 9.87
CA MET A 92 -2.30 -10.21 10.61
C MET A 92 -2.41 -11.70 10.28
N THR A 93 -1.36 -12.47 10.57
CA THR A 93 -1.40 -13.93 10.47
C THR A 93 -0.74 -14.62 11.66
N VAL A 94 -1.36 -15.74 12.08
CA VAL A 94 -0.77 -16.79 12.93
C VAL A 94 -0.84 -18.11 12.13
N ASP A 95 -1.94 -18.85 12.24
CA ASP A 95 -2.24 -20.02 11.39
C ASP A 95 -3.23 -19.68 10.26
N LYS A 96 -4.10 -18.69 10.52
CA LYS A 96 -5.12 -18.16 9.61
C LYS A 96 -5.02 -16.64 9.56
N TRP A 97 -5.69 -16.04 8.58
CA TRP A 97 -5.79 -14.59 8.44
C TRP A 97 -6.95 -14.06 9.26
N ALA A 98 -6.77 -12.87 9.83
CA ALA A 98 -7.83 -12.07 10.43
C ALA A 98 -7.53 -10.60 10.12
N ASP A 99 -8.59 -9.84 9.86
CA ASP A 99 -8.49 -8.40 9.66
C ASP A 99 -8.45 -7.67 11.02
N PHE A 100 -7.66 -6.61 11.06
CA PHE A 100 -7.40 -5.81 12.25
C PHE A 100 -7.32 -4.33 11.89
N PRO A 101 -7.52 -3.43 12.87
CA PRO A 101 -7.29 -2.01 12.68
C PRO A 101 -5.82 -1.77 12.28
N CYS A 102 -5.60 -1.04 11.20
CA CYS A 102 -4.24 -0.75 10.71
C CYS A 102 -3.38 0.03 11.72
N SER A 103 -3.99 0.66 12.73
CA SER A 103 -3.33 1.36 13.82
C SER A 103 -2.70 0.45 14.87
N ASP A 104 -3.14 -0.81 14.95
CA ASP A 104 -2.63 -1.77 15.93
C ASP A 104 -1.18 -2.11 15.61
N LYS A 105 -0.41 -2.43 16.66
CA LYS A 105 1.04 -2.63 16.53
C LYS A 105 1.38 -4.10 16.69
N PHE A 106 1.97 -4.67 15.65
CA PHE A 106 2.47 -6.05 15.65
C PHE A 106 3.89 -6.10 15.09
N GLN A 107 4.58 -7.21 15.37
CA GLN A 107 5.80 -7.59 14.67
C GLN A 107 5.49 -7.91 13.20
N PHE A 108 6.51 -7.98 12.35
CA PHE A 108 6.29 -8.16 10.92
C PHE A 108 7.47 -8.81 10.21
N ILE A 109 7.22 -9.43 9.06
CA ILE A 109 8.25 -10.04 8.21
C ILE A 109 8.38 -9.25 6.92
N CYS A 110 9.59 -8.77 6.64
CA CYS A 110 9.95 -8.23 5.34
C CYS A 110 10.42 -9.35 4.41
N TYR A 111 10.07 -9.23 3.14
CA TYR A 111 10.54 -10.04 2.03
C TYR A 111 11.61 -9.28 1.23
N ASP A 112 12.61 -10.00 0.73
CA ASP A 112 13.65 -9.45 -0.14
C ASP A 112 13.81 -10.28 -1.43
N THR A 113 14.01 -9.59 -2.55
CA THR A 113 14.26 -10.16 -3.88
C THR A 113 15.74 -10.11 -4.27
N MET A 114 16.59 -9.40 -3.51
CA MET A 114 17.98 -9.13 -3.89
C MET A 114 19.00 -9.46 -2.79
N LYS A 115 19.79 -10.51 -3.06
CA LYS A 115 21.24 -10.65 -2.72
C LYS A 115 21.72 -11.03 -1.32
N ASP A 116 20.87 -11.50 -0.42
CA ASP A 116 21.32 -12.34 0.70
C ASP A 116 20.71 -13.74 0.60
N ASN A 117 21.39 -14.76 1.14
CA ASN A 117 20.89 -16.15 1.18
C ASN A 117 19.59 -16.33 1.99
N LYS A 118 18.94 -15.25 2.43
CA LYS A 118 17.75 -15.25 3.25
C LYS A 118 16.68 -14.36 2.62
N MET A 119 15.53 -14.95 2.32
CA MET A 119 14.43 -14.23 1.66
C MET A 119 13.53 -13.48 2.65
N PHE A 120 13.55 -13.87 3.93
CA PHE A 120 12.65 -13.31 4.95
C PHE A 120 13.41 -12.76 6.17
N HIS A 121 12.98 -11.57 6.61
CA HIS A 121 13.53 -10.86 7.76
C HIS A 121 12.42 -10.59 8.77
N LEU A 122 12.43 -11.32 9.90
CA LEU A 122 11.55 -11.01 11.03
C LEU A 122 12.05 -9.76 11.76
N ILE A 123 11.19 -8.75 11.84
CA ILE A 123 11.42 -7.52 12.58
C ILE A 123 10.64 -7.60 13.90
N ALA A 124 11.37 -7.62 15.01
CA ALA A 124 10.80 -7.80 16.35
C ALA A 124 10.17 -6.53 16.96
N GLU A 125 10.38 -5.37 16.34
CA GLU A 125 9.76 -4.12 16.79
C GLU A 125 8.30 -4.07 16.34
N GLU A 126 7.39 -3.75 17.26
CA GLU A 126 5.97 -3.64 16.94
C GLU A 126 5.66 -2.30 16.29
N LYS A 127 5.02 -2.35 15.12
CA LYS A 127 4.67 -1.18 14.32
C LYS A 127 3.25 -1.29 13.78
N SER A 128 2.63 -0.14 13.51
CA SER A 128 1.37 -0.14 12.75
C SER A 128 1.59 -0.71 11.35
N TRP A 129 0.55 -1.20 10.69
CA TRP A 129 0.71 -1.89 9.40
C TRP A 129 1.44 -1.02 8.37
N THR A 130 1.03 0.25 8.23
CA THR A 130 1.64 1.18 7.29
C THR A 130 3.07 1.57 7.70
N GLN A 131 3.39 1.59 9.00
CA GLN A 131 4.77 1.76 9.49
C GLN A 131 5.65 0.55 9.16
N ALA A 132 5.12 -0.66 9.32
CA ALA A 132 5.79 -1.92 9.01
C ALA A 132 6.10 -2.02 7.50
N GLN A 133 5.10 -1.75 6.64
CA GLN A 133 5.28 -1.69 5.19
C GLN A 133 6.36 -0.69 4.77
N ASN A 134 6.28 0.53 5.30
CA ASN A 134 7.25 1.58 5.00
C ASN A 134 8.67 1.17 5.42
N TYR A 135 8.82 0.53 6.58
CA TYR A 135 10.11 -0.02 7.01
C TYR A 135 10.63 -1.05 6.00
N CYS A 136 9.80 -2.03 5.63
CA CYS A 136 10.21 -3.06 4.68
C CYS A 136 10.61 -2.49 3.32
N ARG A 137 9.91 -1.47 2.81
CA ARG A 137 10.28 -0.84 1.53
C ARG A 137 11.51 0.07 1.59
N GLN A 138 11.87 0.54 2.78
CA GLN A 138 13.08 1.33 2.99
C GLN A 138 14.32 0.46 3.16
N HIS A 139 14.17 -0.72 3.73
CA HIS A 139 15.29 -1.59 4.11
C HIS A 139 15.38 -2.91 3.31
N HIS A 140 14.28 -3.33 2.67
CA HIS A 140 14.08 -4.59 1.96
C HIS A 140 13.20 -4.36 0.71
N THR A 141 12.46 -5.38 0.24
CA THR A 141 11.51 -5.23 -0.89
C THR A 141 10.12 -4.76 -0.41
N ASP A 142 9.40 -5.56 0.39
CA ASP A 142 8.09 -5.19 0.98
C ASP A 142 7.78 -6.12 2.18
N LEU A 143 6.62 -6.00 2.82
CA LEU A 143 6.07 -7.04 3.71
C LEU A 143 5.89 -8.35 2.93
N ALA A 144 5.95 -9.49 3.61
CA ALA A 144 5.68 -10.79 2.99
C ALA A 144 4.28 -10.84 2.37
N SER A 145 4.21 -11.29 1.12
CA SER A 145 3.04 -11.17 0.24
C SER A 145 2.69 -12.49 -0.43
N GLY A 146 1.40 -12.73 -0.63
CA GLY A 146 0.96 -13.88 -1.41
C GLY A 146 1.08 -15.20 -0.63
N LEU A 147 0.31 -16.18 -1.07
CA LEU A 147 0.24 -17.49 -0.41
C LEU A 147 1.58 -18.23 -0.44
N ASP A 148 2.30 -18.12 -1.56
CA ASP A 148 3.56 -18.84 -1.77
C ASP A 148 4.65 -18.40 -0.79
N GLN A 149 4.65 -17.12 -0.40
CA GLN A 149 5.59 -16.60 0.60
C GLN A 149 5.16 -16.96 2.02
N ILE A 150 3.93 -16.61 2.40
CA ILE A 150 3.48 -16.70 3.81
C ILE A 150 3.23 -18.15 4.27
N TYR A 151 3.10 -19.11 3.35
CA TYR A 151 2.98 -20.53 3.68
C TYR A 151 4.25 -21.34 3.43
N SER A 152 5.35 -20.69 3.04
CA SER A 152 6.66 -21.32 2.95
C SER A 152 7.16 -21.81 4.33
N GLU A 153 7.96 -22.87 4.33
CA GLU A 153 8.55 -23.42 5.56
C GLU A 153 9.48 -22.41 6.26
N GLU A 154 10.19 -21.57 5.49
CA GLU A 154 11.04 -20.51 6.04
C GLU A 154 10.20 -19.46 6.79
N PHE A 155 9.10 -19.00 6.19
CA PHE A 155 8.19 -18.05 6.83
C PHE A 155 7.63 -18.60 8.13
N LYS A 156 7.06 -19.82 8.11
CA LYS A 156 6.48 -20.45 9.30
C LYS A 156 7.49 -20.66 10.42
N THR A 157 8.72 -21.05 10.07
CA THR A 157 9.81 -21.22 11.03
C THR A 157 10.17 -19.90 11.71
N LEU A 158 10.21 -18.80 10.95
CA LEU A 158 10.49 -17.48 11.51
C LEU A 158 9.33 -16.93 12.34
N GLN A 159 8.10 -17.12 11.87
CA GLN A 159 6.90 -16.67 12.56
C GLN A 159 6.77 -17.32 13.93
N ASN A 160 7.02 -18.64 14.03
CA ASN A 160 7.01 -19.38 15.29
C ASN A 160 5.76 -19.10 16.15
N SER A 161 4.58 -19.20 15.52
CA SER A 161 3.26 -18.96 16.12
C SER A 161 3.03 -17.54 16.69
N LYS A 162 3.80 -16.54 16.23
CA LYS A 162 3.56 -15.14 16.55
C LYS A 162 2.54 -14.50 15.60
N GLU A 163 1.82 -13.51 16.12
CA GLU A 163 0.97 -12.61 15.35
C GLU A 163 1.85 -11.62 14.58
N LEU A 164 1.76 -11.66 13.26
CA LEU A 164 2.58 -10.83 12.38
C LEU A 164 1.74 -10.09 11.35
N TRP A 165 2.09 -8.84 11.07
CA TRP A 165 1.58 -8.17 9.88
C TRP A 165 2.08 -8.85 8.61
N ILE A 166 1.16 -9.06 7.66
CA ILE A 166 1.46 -9.43 6.27
C ILE A 166 1.01 -8.34 5.32
N SER A 167 1.42 -8.43 4.06
CA SER A 167 1.24 -7.34 3.10
C SER A 167 -0.20 -7.16 2.56
N LEU A 168 -1.16 -7.96 3.03
CA LEU A 168 -2.56 -7.90 2.58
C LEU A 168 -3.26 -6.73 3.30
N PHE A 169 -3.88 -5.86 2.51
CA PHE A 169 -4.65 -4.71 3.01
C PHE A 169 -5.89 -4.46 2.16
N ARG A 170 -6.86 -3.73 2.71
CA ARG A 170 -8.14 -3.41 2.09
C ARG A 170 -8.30 -1.91 1.96
N ASP A 171 -8.48 -1.39 0.75
CA ASP A 171 -8.65 0.06 0.58
C ASP A 171 -9.73 0.43 -0.44
N SER A 172 -10.18 1.68 -0.38
CA SER A 172 -11.14 2.29 -1.31
C SER A 172 -10.48 3.09 -2.44
N TRP A 173 -9.16 3.22 -2.43
CA TRP A 173 -8.40 4.05 -3.37
C TRP A 173 -8.18 3.34 -4.71
N ARG A 174 -8.45 4.04 -5.81
CA ARG A 174 -8.34 3.54 -7.19
C ARG A 174 -7.55 4.52 -8.04
N TRP A 175 -6.96 4.04 -9.13
CA TRP A 175 -6.34 4.90 -10.13
C TRP A 175 -7.41 5.43 -11.08
N SER A 176 -7.31 6.71 -11.43
CA SER A 176 -8.24 7.41 -12.33
C SER A 176 -8.32 6.79 -13.72
N ASP A 177 -7.21 6.18 -14.17
CA ASP A 177 -7.12 5.45 -15.44
C ASP A 177 -7.80 4.06 -15.40
N GLY A 178 -8.31 3.64 -14.24
CA GLY A 178 -8.96 2.34 -14.03
C GLY A 178 -7.99 1.19 -13.74
N SER A 179 -6.67 1.45 -13.64
CA SER A 179 -5.70 0.41 -13.31
C SER A 179 -5.87 -0.11 -11.88
N ASN A 180 -5.59 -1.41 -11.69
CA ASN A 180 -5.80 -2.12 -10.43
C ASN A 180 -4.49 -2.33 -9.64
N PHE A 181 -3.61 -1.32 -9.60
CA PHE A 181 -2.32 -1.45 -8.92
C PHE A 181 -2.45 -1.25 -7.41
N SER A 182 -1.75 -2.10 -6.66
CA SER A 182 -1.79 -2.16 -5.19
C SER A 182 -0.75 -1.30 -4.49
N PHE A 183 0.20 -0.70 -5.21
CA PHE A 183 1.24 0.10 -4.59
C PHE A 183 0.66 1.34 -3.91
N ARG A 184 1.03 1.57 -2.65
CA ARG A 184 0.61 2.70 -1.82
C ARG A 184 1.80 3.31 -1.12
N TYR A 185 2.08 4.59 -1.32
CA TYR A 185 3.26 5.22 -0.73
C TYR A 185 2.87 6.37 0.21
N TRP A 186 1.91 6.09 1.11
CA TRP A 186 1.32 7.06 2.01
C TRP A 186 2.31 7.66 3.02
N ASP A 187 2.14 8.96 3.30
CA ASP A 187 2.80 9.64 4.41
C ASP A 187 2.06 9.37 5.72
N MET A 188 2.77 8.73 6.64
CA MET A 188 2.25 8.23 7.92
C MET A 188 1.62 9.32 8.79
N ASP A 189 2.14 10.54 8.73
CA ASP A 189 1.64 11.65 9.57
C ASP A 189 0.29 12.18 9.07
N SER A 190 -0.11 11.83 7.84
CA SER A 190 -1.30 12.35 7.19
C SER A 190 -2.33 11.30 6.81
N PHE A 191 -1.93 10.03 6.74
CA PHE A 191 -2.79 8.93 6.35
C PHE A 191 -3.46 8.27 7.57
N ASN A 192 -4.78 8.27 7.56
CA ASN A 192 -5.60 7.53 8.51
C ASN A 192 -6.58 6.65 7.71
N ASP A 193 -6.33 5.34 7.73
CA ASP A 193 -7.08 4.39 6.92
C ASP A 193 -8.53 4.28 7.41
N GLY A 194 -9.49 4.42 6.49
CA GLY A 194 -10.92 4.31 6.79
C GLY A 194 -11.56 5.46 7.58
N LEU A 195 -10.81 6.49 8.00
CA LEU A 195 -11.32 7.59 8.85
C LEU A 195 -11.14 8.99 8.24
N ASN A 196 -10.59 9.11 7.03
CA ASN A 196 -10.33 10.39 6.39
C ASN A 196 -11.40 10.76 5.35
N ASN A 197 -11.83 12.02 5.34
CA ASN A 197 -12.78 12.56 4.35
C ASN A 197 -12.09 12.96 3.02
N ARG A 198 -10.80 12.64 2.85
CA ARG A 198 -10.06 12.94 1.61
C ARG A 198 -10.44 11.96 0.50
N THR A 199 -10.71 12.51 -0.67
CA THR A 199 -11.14 11.76 -1.86
C THR A 199 -10.09 11.73 -2.97
N CYS A 200 -9.01 12.50 -2.84
CA CYS A 200 -7.96 12.67 -3.86
C CYS A 200 -6.59 12.71 -3.18
N ALA A 201 -5.57 12.13 -3.82
CA ALA A 201 -4.23 12.08 -3.26
C ALA A 201 -3.28 13.08 -3.93
N THR A 202 -2.40 13.68 -3.14
CA THR A 202 -1.22 14.40 -3.65
C THR A 202 0.04 13.63 -3.32
N THR A 203 1.08 13.78 -4.14
CA THR A 203 2.44 13.37 -3.78
C THR A 203 3.17 14.56 -3.16
N LEU A 204 3.77 14.35 -1.99
CA LEU A 204 4.60 15.29 -1.24
C LEU A 204 6.06 15.09 -1.67
N LEU A 205 6.47 15.82 -2.71
CA LEU A 205 7.76 15.68 -3.35
C LEU A 205 8.93 15.99 -2.41
N GLU A 206 8.74 16.96 -1.50
CA GLU A 206 9.70 17.30 -0.44
C GLU A 206 9.86 16.19 0.61
N ARG A 207 8.85 15.31 0.76
CA ARG A 207 8.87 14.19 1.70
C ARG A 207 9.17 12.87 1.01
N SER A 208 10.19 12.89 0.14
CA SER A 208 10.59 11.71 -0.65
C SER A 208 9.46 11.15 -1.54
N GLY A 209 8.47 11.98 -1.91
CA GLY A 209 7.36 11.59 -2.78
C GLY A 209 6.21 10.86 -2.06
N ARG A 210 6.19 10.81 -0.73
CA ARG A 210 5.10 10.19 0.04
C ARG A 210 3.75 10.87 -0.21
N TRP A 211 2.65 10.15 -0.09
CA TRP A 211 1.33 10.65 -0.49
C TRP A 211 0.52 11.19 0.68
N SER A 212 -0.32 12.21 0.43
CA SER A 212 -1.25 12.81 1.39
C SER A 212 -2.67 12.76 0.89
#